data_AF-A0A7S1WHD6-F1
#
_entry.id   AF-A0A7S1WHD6-F1
#
_cell.length_a   1.000
_cell.length_b   1.000
_cell.length_c   1.000
_cell.angle_alpha   90.00
_cell.angle_beta   90.00
_cell.angle_gamma   90.00
#
_symmetry.space_group_name_H-M   'P 1'
#
loop_
_entity.id
_entity.type
_entity.pdbx_description
1 polymer ?
#
loop_
_entity_poly.entity_id
_entity_poly.type
_entity_poly.pdbx_seq_one_letter_code
_entity_poly.pdbx_strand_id
1 'polypeptide(L)'
;AAWGAHFALSPFRPTAGWGPTGFVRECHERGVLAMPAAFTPQEIYECVEEQGALTVKIFPAQLWSPSALKDLRRIGNFGQYRLCPSGGITCSTAEAWLAAGSTAVGMGSCLVGKDVAVSPDDTASLSAAEQEWSSKAKPDAAALARRLELATS
;
A
#
# COMPACT_ATOMS: atom_id res chain seq x y z
N ALA A 1 -0.24 11.80 -12.61
CA ALA A 1 0.53 12.49 -13.66
C ALA A 1 0.38 14.02 -13.62
N ALA A 2 -0.75 14.60 -14.03
CA ALA A 2 -0.90 16.06 -14.15
C ALA A 2 -0.59 16.86 -12.86
N TRP A 3 -0.76 16.22 -11.70
CA TRP A 3 -0.51 16.80 -10.36
C TRP A 3 0.75 16.23 -9.68
N GLY A 4 1.70 15.66 -10.44
CA GLY A 4 2.97 15.14 -9.91
C GLY A 4 2.90 13.76 -9.23
N ALA A 5 1.72 13.12 -9.17
CA ALA A 5 1.59 11.76 -8.64
C ALA A 5 2.33 10.73 -9.50
N HIS A 6 3.22 9.95 -8.86
CA HIS A 6 4.01 8.86 -9.46
C HIS A 6 3.33 7.48 -9.33
N PHE A 7 2.40 7.34 -8.39
CA PHE A 7 1.62 6.11 -8.19
C PHE A 7 0.19 6.44 -7.76
N ALA A 8 -0.71 5.48 -7.90
CA ALA A 8 -2.11 5.56 -7.46
C ALA A 8 -2.51 4.28 -6.72
N LEU A 9 -3.32 4.44 -5.67
CA LEU A 9 -3.83 3.35 -4.83
C LEU A 9 -5.36 3.25 -5.00
N SER A 10 -5.89 2.04 -4.99
CA SER A 10 -7.33 1.79 -4.84
C SER A 10 -7.60 0.96 -3.57
N PRO A 11 -8.71 1.18 -2.83
CA PRO A 11 -9.07 0.36 -1.67
C PRO A 11 -9.75 -0.97 -2.01
N PHE A 12 -10.16 -1.16 -3.27
CA PHE A 12 -10.72 -2.41 -3.79
C PHE A 12 -10.23 -2.68 -5.23
N ARG A 13 -10.55 -3.84 -5.79
CA ARG A 13 -10.27 -4.18 -7.19
C ARG A 13 -11.24 -3.42 -8.11
N PRO A 14 -10.81 -2.40 -8.87
CA PRO A 14 -11.74 -1.57 -9.63
C PRO A 14 -12.11 -2.27 -10.94
N THR A 15 -13.20 -3.02 -10.92
CA THR A 15 -13.74 -3.70 -12.12
C THR A 15 -14.93 -2.98 -12.76
N ALA A 16 -15.60 -2.09 -12.02
CA ALA A 16 -16.76 -1.35 -12.48
C ALA A 16 -16.55 0.17 -12.38
N GLY A 17 -17.02 0.92 -13.36
CA GLY A 17 -17.06 2.39 -13.33
C GLY A 17 -15.81 3.12 -13.87
N TRP A 18 -14.77 2.41 -14.31
CA TRP A 18 -13.52 3.00 -14.84
C TRP A 18 -13.45 3.05 -16.38
N GLY A 19 -14.58 2.91 -17.07
CA GLY A 19 -14.60 2.88 -18.55
C GLY A 19 -14.01 1.59 -19.14
N PRO A 20 -13.71 1.56 -20.45
CA PRO A 20 -13.30 0.34 -21.17
C PRO A 20 -11.87 -0.12 -20.84
N THR A 21 -11.05 0.70 -20.18
CA THR A 21 -9.62 0.45 -19.94
C THR A 21 -9.33 -0.06 -18.52
N GLY A 22 -10.06 0.40 -17.51
CA GLY A 22 -9.87 0.00 -16.11
C GLY A 22 -8.73 0.77 -15.40
N PHE A 23 -8.74 0.74 -14.05
CA PHE A 23 -7.82 1.52 -13.20
C PHE A 23 -6.33 1.30 -13.53
N VAL A 24 -5.92 0.05 -13.71
CA VAL A 24 -4.51 -0.29 -13.93
C VAL A 24 -4.01 0.28 -15.24
N ARG A 25 -4.74 0.04 -16.33
CA ARG A 25 -4.40 0.52 -17.66
C ARG A 25 -4.38 2.04 -17.73
N GLU A 26 -5.39 2.71 -17.16
CA GLU A 26 -5.47 4.17 -17.14
C GLU A 26 -4.27 4.81 -16.44
N CYS A 27 -3.85 4.23 -15.31
CA CYS A 27 -2.65 4.68 -14.61
C CYS A 27 -1.40 4.48 -15.48
N HIS A 28 -1.24 3.31 -16.08
CA HIS A 28 -0.07 3.00 -16.91
C HIS A 28 0.03 3.88 -18.16
N GLU A 29 -1.09 4.14 -18.85
CA GLU A 29 -1.14 5.06 -20.01
C GLU A 29 -0.71 6.49 -19.63
N ARG A 30 -0.85 6.85 -18.35
CA ARG A 30 -0.43 8.15 -17.80
C ARG A 30 0.95 8.12 -17.15
N GLY A 31 1.69 7.01 -17.24
CA GLY A 31 2.99 6.85 -16.59
C GLY A 31 2.92 6.84 -15.06
N VAL A 32 1.78 6.44 -14.49
CA VAL A 32 1.54 6.32 -13.05
C VAL A 32 1.55 4.83 -12.69
N LEU A 33 2.30 4.45 -11.66
CA LEU A 33 2.27 3.09 -11.14
C LEU A 33 0.91 2.79 -10.49
N ALA A 34 0.18 1.82 -11.02
CA ALA A 34 -1.07 1.37 -10.42
C ALA A 34 -0.79 0.35 -9.30
N MET A 35 -1.42 0.55 -8.13
CA MET A 35 -1.44 -0.45 -7.05
C MET A 35 -2.90 -0.71 -6.64
N PRO A 36 -3.62 -1.58 -7.37
CA PRO A 36 -4.98 -1.99 -6.99
C PRO A 36 -4.94 -2.79 -5.69
N ALA A 37 -6.04 -2.76 -4.94
CA ALA A 37 -6.19 -3.62 -3.77
C ALA A 37 -6.89 -4.93 -4.11
N ALA A 38 -6.45 -5.99 -3.46
CA ALA A 38 -7.06 -7.32 -3.50
C ALA A 38 -7.09 -7.90 -2.08
N PHE A 39 -8.11 -8.71 -1.79
CA PHE A 39 -8.27 -9.37 -0.50
C PHE A 39 -8.06 -10.88 -0.57
N THR A 40 -8.24 -11.50 -1.73
CA THR A 40 -8.14 -12.96 -1.94
C THR A 40 -7.04 -13.33 -2.93
N PRO A 41 -6.51 -14.58 -2.90
CA PRO A 41 -5.55 -15.05 -3.90
C PRO A 41 -6.06 -14.89 -5.34
N GLN A 42 -7.33 -15.19 -5.60
CA GLN A 42 -7.92 -15.03 -6.92
C GLN A 42 -7.89 -13.58 -7.40
N GLU A 43 -8.29 -12.63 -6.56
CA GLU A 43 -8.23 -11.20 -6.92
C GLU A 43 -6.80 -10.70 -7.14
N ILE A 44 -5.83 -11.21 -6.37
CA ILE A 44 -4.40 -10.89 -6.56
C ILE A 44 -3.94 -11.40 -7.94
N TYR A 45 -4.28 -12.65 -8.28
CA TYR A 45 -3.95 -13.25 -9.56
C TYR A 45 -4.53 -12.43 -10.71
N GLU A 46 -5.81 -12.09 -10.67
CA GLU A 46 -6.49 -11.28 -11.69
C GLU A 46 -5.85 -9.88 -11.84
N CYS A 47 -5.50 -9.23 -10.73
CA CYS A 47 -4.82 -7.92 -10.79
C CYS A 47 -3.49 -8.02 -11.55
N VAL A 48 -2.70 -9.07 -11.33
CA VAL A 48 -1.38 -9.21 -11.95
C VAL A 48 -1.50 -9.73 -13.39
N GLU A 49 -2.16 -10.87 -13.57
CA GLU A 49 -2.13 -11.64 -14.83
C GLU A 49 -3.13 -11.09 -15.86
N GLU A 50 -4.30 -10.62 -15.43
CA GLU A 50 -5.33 -10.11 -16.34
C GLU A 50 -5.24 -8.59 -16.53
N GLN A 51 -4.95 -7.84 -15.46
CA GLN A 51 -4.91 -6.38 -15.52
C GLN A 51 -3.50 -5.82 -15.71
N GLY A 52 -2.47 -6.64 -15.56
CA GLY A 52 -1.07 -6.23 -15.73
C GLY A 52 -0.52 -5.39 -14.58
N ALA A 53 -1.11 -5.46 -13.38
CA ALA A 53 -0.63 -4.70 -12.23
C ALA A 53 0.79 -5.12 -11.84
N LEU A 54 1.71 -4.15 -11.74
CA LEU A 54 3.10 -4.39 -11.35
C LEU A 54 3.27 -4.67 -9.86
N THR A 55 2.26 -4.29 -9.06
CA THR A 55 2.19 -4.53 -7.62
C THR A 55 0.74 -4.51 -7.15
N VAL A 56 0.41 -5.29 -6.10
CA VAL A 56 -0.93 -5.40 -5.54
C VAL A 56 -0.91 -5.09 -4.05
N LYS A 57 -1.84 -4.24 -3.61
CA LYS A 57 -2.06 -3.94 -2.20
C LYS A 57 -2.94 -5.03 -1.59
N ILE A 58 -2.42 -5.76 -0.59
CA ILE A 58 -3.26 -6.68 0.20
C ILE A 58 -4.00 -5.83 1.23
N PHE A 59 -5.32 -5.73 1.11
CA PHE A 59 -6.11 -4.86 1.97
C PHE A 59 -7.52 -5.40 2.26
N PRO A 60 -7.98 -5.31 3.52
CA PRO A 60 -7.25 -4.87 4.71
C PRO A 60 -6.34 -5.98 5.29
N ALA A 61 -5.05 -5.69 5.51
CA ALA A 61 -4.05 -6.67 5.93
C ALA A 61 -4.24 -7.21 7.36
N GLN A 62 -4.97 -6.50 8.23
CA GLN A 62 -5.31 -6.99 9.58
C GLN A 62 -6.17 -8.26 9.58
N LEU A 63 -6.81 -8.59 8.46
CA LEU A 63 -7.54 -9.85 8.27
C LEU A 63 -6.64 -10.96 7.69
N TRP A 64 -5.37 -10.65 7.41
CA TRP A 64 -4.34 -11.57 6.99
C TRP A 64 -3.30 -11.75 8.12
N SER A 65 -2.34 -12.64 7.90
CA SER A 65 -1.15 -12.77 8.75
C SER A 65 0.12 -12.93 7.91
N PRO A 66 1.31 -12.62 8.48
CA PRO A 66 2.58 -12.92 7.82
C PRO A 66 2.72 -14.41 7.43
N SER A 67 2.22 -15.34 8.26
CA SER A 67 2.24 -16.77 7.91
C SER A 67 1.39 -17.07 6.68
N ALA A 68 0.18 -16.51 6.61
CA ALA A 68 -0.70 -16.68 5.45
C ALA A 68 -0.07 -16.12 4.16
N LEU A 69 0.60 -14.97 4.25
CA LEU A 69 1.37 -14.43 3.10
C LEU A 69 2.50 -15.39 2.70
N LYS A 70 3.27 -15.90 3.67
CA LYS A 70 4.37 -16.82 3.41
C LYS A 70 3.90 -18.11 2.72
N ASP A 71 2.74 -18.64 3.12
CA ASP A 71 2.16 -19.82 2.48
C ASP A 71 1.63 -19.49 1.08
N LEU A 72 0.99 -18.33 0.89
CA LEU A 72 0.59 -17.86 -0.43
C LEU A 72 1.79 -17.79 -1.40
N ARG A 73 2.94 -17.28 -0.94
CA ARG A 73 4.17 -17.20 -1.76
C ARG A 73 4.64 -18.53 -2.32
N ARG A 74 4.23 -19.66 -1.72
CA ARG A 74 4.61 -21.02 -2.18
C ARG A 74 3.69 -21.58 -3.26
N ILE A 75 2.60 -20.88 -3.59
CA ILE A 75 1.60 -21.33 -4.55
C ILE A 75 1.97 -20.79 -5.94
N GLY A 76 2.38 -21.67 -6.86
CA GLY A 76 2.60 -21.33 -8.28
C GLY A 76 3.36 -20.01 -8.49
N ASN A 77 2.78 -19.10 -9.29
CA ASN A 77 3.38 -17.81 -9.63
C ASN A 77 3.36 -16.78 -8.48
N PHE A 78 2.66 -17.03 -7.36
CA PHE A 78 2.55 -16.04 -6.29
C PHE A 78 3.89 -15.72 -5.62
N GLY A 79 4.91 -16.57 -5.77
CA GLY A 79 6.27 -16.29 -5.31
C GLY A 79 6.90 -15.06 -5.96
N GLN A 80 6.51 -14.71 -7.19
CA GLN A 80 7.13 -13.62 -7.97
C GLN A 80 6.37 -12.29 -7.94
N TYR A 81 5.12 -12.28 -7.45
CA TYR A 81 4.29 -11.08 -7.45
C TYR A 81 4.83 -10.02 -6.47
N ARG A 82 4.63 -8.73 -6.74
CA ARG A 82 4.97 -7.68 -5.77
C ARG A 82 3.76 -7.35 -4.91
N LEU A 83 3.80 -7.74 -3.64
CA LEU A 83 2.66 -7.62 -2.72
C LEU A 83 2.97 -6.59 -1.63
N CYS A 84 1.98 -5.77 -1.31
CA CYS A 84 2.07 -4.69 -0.31
C CYS A 84 0.90 -4.76 0.69
N PRO A 85 1.02 -5.47 1.81
CA PRO A 85 0.06 -5.46 2.89
C PRO A 85 -0.12 -4.06 3.47
N SER A 86 -1.38 -3.64 3.63
CA SER A 86 -1.75 -2.35 4.18
C SER A 86 -3.04 -2.47 4.99
N GLY A 87 -3.15 -1.65 6.03
CA GLY A 87 -4.30 -1.64 6.94
C GLY A 87 -4.05 -2.48 8.18
N GLY A 88 -3.83 -1.81 9.32
CA GLY A 88 -3.49 -2.44 10.60
C GLY A 88 -2.02 -2.81 10.79
N ILE A 89 -1.14 -2.45 9.84
CA ILE A 89 0.32 -2.64 9.98
C ILE A 89 0.89 -1.55 10.88
N THR A 90 1.85 -1.91 11.72
CA THR A 90 2.56 -1.04 12.69
C THR A 90 4.06 -1.19 12.54
N CYS A 91 4.84 -0.26 13.11
CA CYS A 91 6.30 -0.37 13.13
C CYS A 91 6.81 -1.68 13.79
N SER A 92 6.06 -2.21 14.77
CA SER A 92 6.38 -3.47 15.44
C SER A 92 6.05 -4.71 14.63
N THR A 93 5.10 -4.63 13.69
CA THR A 93 4.67 -5.79 12.87
C THR A 93 5.28 -5.79 11.47
N ALA A 94 5.73 -4.63 10.98
CA ALA A 94 6.27 -4.44 9.63
C ALA A 94 7.36 -5.45 9.24
N GLU A 95 8.31 -5.73 10.14
CA GLU A 95 9.41 -6.65 9.88
C GLU A 95 8.94 -8.08 9.58
N ALA A 96 7.94 -8.57 10.31
CA ALA A 96 7.39 -9.91 10.10
C ALA A 96 6.76 -10.06 8.71
N TRP A 97 6.10 -9.01 8.21
CA TRP A 97 5.53 -8.98 6.86
C TRP A 97 6.60 -8.98 5.77
N LEU A 98 7.67 -8.20 5.94
CA LEU A 98 8.79 -8.19 5.01
C LEU A 98 9.51 -9.54 5.00
N ALA A 99 9.76 -10.13 6.17
CA ALA A 99 10.34 -11.47 6.30
C ALA A 99 9.45 -12.59 5.72
N ALA A 100 8.12 -12.40 5.70
CA ALA A 100 7.19 -13.29 5.01
C ALA A 100 7.23 -13.18 3.48
N GLY A 101 8.07 -12.29 2.94
CA GLY A 101 8.25 -12.09 1.50
C GLY A 101 7.39 -10.96 0.95
N SER A 102 6.86 -10.07 1.77
CA SER A 102 6.25 -8.83 1.26
C SER A 102 7.28 -7.95 0.58
N THR A 103 6.90 -7.26 -0.50
CA THR A 103 7.79 -6.31 -1.19
C THR A 103 7.87 -4.98 -0.45
N ALA A 104 6.75 -4.55 0.13
CA ALA A 104 6.63 -3.32 0.92
C ALA A 104 5.51 -3.48 1.96
N VAL A 105 5.37 -2.51 2.86
CA VAL A 105 4.20 -2.44 3.76
C VAL A 105 3.63 -1.03 3.77
N GLY A 106 2.30 -0.93 3.81
CA GLY A 106 1.58 0.33 3.96
C GLY A 106 1.21 0.59 5.42
N MET A 107 1.72 1.69 5.97
CA MET A 107 1.39 2.18 7.31
C MET A 107 0.72 3.55 7.20
N GLY A 108 -0.52 3.65 7.67
CA GLY A 108 -1.28 4.89 7.69
C GLY A 108 -1.58 5.30 9.12
N SER A 109 -2.60 4.69 9.71
CA SER A 109 -3.15 5.12 10.99
C SER A 109 -2.21 5.03 12.20
N CYS A 110 -1.22 4.15 12.15
CA CYS A 110 -0.21 4.06 13.20
C CYS A 110 0.83 5.20 13.14
N LEU A 111 0.96 5.86 11.98
CA LEU A 111 1.90 6.97 11.77
C LEU A 111 1.20 8.31 11.93
N VAL A 112 0.04 8.51 11.28
CA VAL A 112 -0.59 9.83 11.15
C VAL A 112 -2.02 9.89 11.71
N GLY A 113 -2.41 8.90 12.52
CA GLY A 113 -3.76 8.86 13.09
C GLY A 113 -4.85 8.48 12.09
N LYS A 114 -6.11 8.58 12.50
CA LYS A 114 -7.24 8.22 11.62
C LYS A 114 -7.42 9.28 10.53
N ASP A 115 -7.97 8.87 9.39
CA ASP A 115 -8.39 9.79 8.34
C ASP A 115 -9.28 10.88 8.96
N VAL A 116 -8.83 12.12 8.87
CA VAL A 116 -9.61 13.28 9.29
C VAL A 116 -10.29 13.81 8.04
N ALA A 117 -11.62 13.72 7.98
CA ALA A 117 -12.39 14.40 6.94
C ALA A 117 -12.38 15.90 7.25
N VAL A 118 -11.32 16.57 6.82
CA VAL A 118 -11.14 18.02 6.99
C VAL A 118 -11.55 18.75 5.72
N SER A 119 -12.13 19.94 5.88
CA SER A 119 -12.24 20.87 4.76
C SER A 119 -10.85 21.20 4.24
N PRO A 120 -10.63 21.35 2.93
CA PRO A 120 -9.38 21.88 2.40
C PRO A 120 -8.95 23.22 3.03
N ASP A 121 -9.92 24.00 3.54
CA ASP A 121 -9.69 25.29 4.18
C ASP A 121 -9.36 25.17 5.69
N ASP A 122 -9.42 23.97 6.28
CA ASP A 122 -9.06 23.75 7.68
C ASP A 122 -7.55 23.62 7.84
N THR A 123 -6.87 24.76 7.70
CA THR A 123 -5.41 24.85 7.82
C THR A 123 -4.91 24.47 9.21
N ALA A 124 -5.73 24.61 10.25
CA ALA A 124 -5.36 24.27 11.62
C ALA A 124 -5.20 22.76 11.79
N SER A 125 -6.18 21.98 11.32
CA SER A 125 -6.09 20.52 11.34
C SER A 125 -4.94 19.99 10.46
N LEU A 126 -4.72 20.60 9.29
CA LEU A 126 -3.58 20.26 8.43
C LEU A 126 -2.23 20.53 9.11
N SER A 127 -2.07 21.71 9.71
CA SER A 127 -0.85 22.06 10.47
C SER A 127 -0.61 21.13 11.66
N ALA A 128 -1.68 20.72 12.37
CA ALA A 128 -1.57 19.77 13.47
C ALA A 128 -1.08 18.38 12.97
N ALA A 129 -1.64 17.89 11.86
CA ALA A 129 -1.20 16.63 11.25
C ALA A 129 0.25 16.69 10.77
N GLU A 130 0.68 17.83 10.18
CA GLU A 130 2.07 18.05 9.78
C GLU A 130 3.05 18.06 10.97
N GLN A 131 2.66 18.67 12.09
CA GLN A 131 3.44 18.68 13.33
C GLN A 131 3.54 17.29 13.95
N GLU A 132 2.44 16.53 13.99
CA GLU A 132 2.44 15.13 14.46
C GLU A 132 3.35 14.26 13.58
N TRP A 133 3.23 14.40 12.26
CA TRP A 133 4.09 13.70 11.31
C TRP A 133 5.58 14.01 11.56
N SER A 134 5.91 15.30 11.69
CA SER A 134 7.29 15.75 11.83
C SER A 134 7.92 15.37 13.17
N SER A 135 7.15 15.41 14.25
CA SER A 135 7.65 15.20 15.62
C SER A 135 7.73 13.72 16.02
N LYS A 136 6.86 12.86 15.48
CA LYS A 136 6.72 11.47 15.94
C LYS A 136 6.79 10.46 14.80
N ALA A 137 5.88 10.58 13.83
CA ALA A 137 5.70 9.56 12.80
C ALA A 137 6.92 9.39 11.89
N LYS A 138 7.51 10.50 11.44
CA LYS A 138 8.68 10.52 10.57
C LYS A 138 9.93 9.97 11.28
N PRO A 139 10.25 10.36 12.53
CA PRO A 139 11.29 9.71 13.31
C PRO A 139 11.10 8.20 13.47
N ASP A 140 9.87 7.74 13.78
CA ASP A 140 9.57 6.32 13.97
C ASP A 140 9.74 5.52 12.68
N ALA A 141 9.23 6.06 11.55
CA ALA A 141 9.43 5.47 10.24
C ALA A 141 10.92 5.41 9.85
N ALA A 142 11.68 6.47 10.13
CA ALA A 142 13.12 6.51 9.85
C ALA A 142 13.91 5.53 10.73
N ALA A 143 13.54 5.38 12.01
CA ALA A 143 14.15 4.41 12.91
C ALA A 143 13.88 2.97 12.44
N LEU A 144 12.64 2.69 12.01
CA LEU A 144 12.29 1.41 11.40
C LEU A 144 13.09 1.14 10.12
N ALA A 145 13.17 2.13 9.22
CA ALA A 145 13.91 1.99 7.98
C ALA A 145 15.40 1.69 8.23
N ARG A 146 16.03 2.40 9.18
CA ARG A 146 17.42 2.10 9.61
C ARG A 146 17.57 0.68 10.14
N ARG A 147 16.64 0.25 11.00
CA ARG A 147 16.64 -1.09 11.61
C ARG A 147 16.49 -2.21 10.57
N LEU A 148 15.75 -1.94 9.51
CA LEU A 148 15.52 -2.86 8.40
C LEU A 148 16.52 -2.69 7.25
N GLU A 149 17.53 -1.83 7.41
CA GLU A 149 18.52 -1.50 6.38
C GLU A 149 17.90 -1.07 5.05
N LEU A 150 16.72 -0.45 5.11
CA LEU A 150 16.03 0.08 3.94
C LEU A 150 16.64 1.44 3.58
N ALA A 151 16.84 1.68 2.28
CA ALA A 151 17.25 2.99 1.80
C ALA A 151 16.20 4.04 2.21
N THR A 152 16.62 5.05 2.96
CA THR A 152 15.80 6.24 3.25
C THR A 152 16.12 7.29 2.20
N SER A 153 15.17 7.55 1.29
CA SER A 153 15.21 8.70 0.38
C SER A 153 14.82 9.99 1.09
#